data_AF-A0A960G1J5-F1
#
_entry.id   AF-A0A960G1J5-F1
#
_cell.length_a   1.000
_cell.length_b   1.000
_cell.length_c   1.000
_cell.angle_alpha   90.00
_cell.angle_beta   90.00
_cell.angle_gamma   90.00
#
_symmetry.space_group_name_H-M   'P 1'
#
loop_
_entity.id
_entity.type
_entity.pdbx_description
1 polymer ?
#
loop_
_entity_poly.entity_id
_entity_poly.type
_entity_poly.pdbx_seq_one_letter_code
_entity_poly.pdbx_strand_id
1 'polypeptide(L)' 'MLTELQIEKWLSGRLGDWFEQVEVFVDREEITIMGRLTAQDTDDEMALVGRITRFREQTREERIGVGLRLS' A
#
# COMPACT_ATOMS: atom_id res chain seq x y z
N MET A 1 -1.15 22.55 -4.48
CA MET A 1 -0.71 21.15 -4.33
C MET A 1 -1.31 20.60 -3.05
N LEU A 2 -1.75 19.34 -3.06
CA LEU A 2 -2.16 18.64 -1.84
C LEU A 2 -0.90 18.42 -0.98
N THR A 3 -1.03 18.63 0.33
CA THR A 3 0.07 18.34 1.27
C THR A 3 0.08 16.87 1.64
N GLU A 4 1.22 16.36 2.10
CA GLU A 4 1.38 15.00 2.61
C GLU A 4 0.30 14.66 3.66
N LEU A 5 0.08 15.54 4.63
CA LEU A 5 -0.97 15.40 5.64
C LEU A 5 -2.40 15.34 5.05
N GLN A 6 -2.68 16.04 3.95
CA GLN A 6 -3.98 15.97 3.28
C GLN A 6 -4.18 14.63 2.59
N ILE A 7 -3.14 14.10 1.96
CA ILE A 7 -3.16 12.78 1.32
C ILE A 7 -3.28 11.66 2.35
N GLU A 8 -2.52 11.71 3.44
CA GLU A 8 -2.62 10.72 4.53
C GLU A 8 -4.04 10.64 5.10
N LYS A 9 -4.67 11.80 5.36
CA LYS A 9 -6.05 11.86 5.83
C LYS A 9 -7.03 11.31 4.80
N TRP A 10 -6.78 11.52 3.51
CA TRP A 10 -7.59 10.94 2.45
C TRP A 10 -7.39 9.42 2.35
N LEU A 11 -6.17 8.91 2.52
CA LEU A 11 -5.87 7.48 2.49
C LEU A 11 -6.43 6.71 3.70
N SER A 12 -6.56 7.38 4.84
CA SER A 12 -7.14 6.80 6.05
C SER A 12 -8.53 6.19 5.76
N GLY A 13 -8.67 4.89 6.02
CA GLY A 13 -9.90 4.12 5.79
C GLY A 13 -10.16 3.76 4.32
N ARG A 14 -9.27 4.12 3.39
CA ARG A 14 -9.33 3.72 1.96
C ARG A 14 -8.30 2.67 1.60
N LEU A 15 -7.17 2.62 2.31
CA LEU A 15 -6.29 1.47 2.31
C LEU A 15 -6.93 0.35 3.15
N GLY A 16 -6.78 -0.89 2.71
CA GLY A 16 -7.13 -2.05 3.55
C GLY A 16 -6.14 -2.22 4.71
N ASP A 17 -6.42 -3.18 5.58
CA ASP A 17 -5.53 -3.58 6.69
C ASP A 17 -4.33 -4.42 6.19
N TRP A 18 -3.65 -3.89 5.18
CA TRP A 18 -2.61 -4.60 4.45
C TRP A 18 -1.23 -4.44 5.07
N PHE A 19 -1.01 -3.34 5.79
CA PHE A 19 0.30 -2.91 6.24
C PHE A 19 0.27 -2.54 7.71
N GLU A 20 1.32 -2.92 8.45
CA GLU A 20 1.49 -2.52 9.85
C GLU A 20 1.93 -1.06 9.98
N GLN A 21 2.59 -0.56 8.94
CA GLN A 21 3.07 0.80 8.84
C GLN A 21 2.96 1.26 7.39
N VAL A 22 2.58 2.53 7.20
CA VAL A 22 2.50 3.18 5.89
C VAL A 22 3.28 4.49 5.94
N GLU A 23 4.06 4.75 4.90
CA GLU A 23 4.74 6.01 4.62
C GLU A 23 4.23 6.55 3.27
N VAL A 24 3.98 7.85 3.19
CA VAL A 24 3.42 8.50 2.01
C VAL A 24 4.37 9.58 1.52
N PHE A 25 4.77 9.48 0.26
CA PHE A 25 5.60 10.47 -0.41
C PHE A 25 4.77 11.17 -1.48
N VAL A 26 4.75 12.49 -1.47
CA VAL A 26 4.01 13.29 -2.45
C VAL A 26 5.01 14.12 -3.25
N ASP A 27 4.99 13.95 -4.57
CA ASP A 27 5.70 14.83 -5.49
C ASP A 27 4.71 15.62 -6.37
N ARG A 28 5.18 16.21 -7.48
CA ARG A 28 4.35 17.06 -8.35
C ARG A 28 3.32 16.28 -9.17
N GLU A 29 3.61 15.04 -9.56
CA GLU A 29 2.80 14.22 -10.47
C GLU A 29 2.50 12.82 -9.93
N GLU A 30 3.12 12.45 -8.80
CA GLU A 30 3.04 11.13 -8.21
C GLU A 30 2.78 11.21 -6.69
N ILE A 31 1.99 10.26 -6.21
CA ILE A 31 1.88 9.92 -4.79
C ILE A 31 2.38 8.49 -4.65
N THR A 32 3.49 8.30 -3.94
CA THR A 32 4.03 6.98 -3.62
C THR A 32 3.61 6.58 -2.21
N ILE A 33 3.04 5.38 -2.08
CA ILE A 33 2.62 4.80 -0.80
C ILE A 33 3.49 3.57 -0.56
N MET A 34 4.30 3.59 0.50
CA MET A 34 5.14 2.47 0.90
C MET A 34 4.59 1.86 2.17
N GLY A 35 4.29 0.55 2.12
CA GLY A 35 3.71 -0.17 3.25
C GLY A 35 4.57 -1.36 3.68
N ARG A 36 4.68 -1.57 4.99
CA ARG A 36 5.33 -2.75 5.56
C ARG A 36 4.32 -3.88 5.76
N LEU A 37 4.52 -5.00 5.06
CA LEU A 37 3.76 -6.22 5.31
C LEU A 37 4.17 -6.85 6.64
N THR A 38 3.20 -7.43 7.36
CA THR A 38 3.48 -8.23 8.56
C THR A 38 4.52 -9.30 8.28
N ALA A 39 5.51 -9.39 9.16
CA ALA A 39 6.54 -10.41 9.12
C ALA A 39 5.91 -11.81 9.24
N GLN A 40 6.46 -12.77 8.51
CA GLN A 40 6.17 -14.19 8.71
C GLN A 40 7.32 -14.79 9.52
N ASP A 41 6.99 -15.66 10.47
CA ASP A 41 7.98 -16.44 11.21
C ASP A 41 8.44 -17.63 10.36
N THR A 42 9.19 -17.34 9.29
CA THR A 42 9.74 -18.34 8.38
C THR A 42 10.98 -17.80 7.66
N ASP A 43 12.01 -18.64 7.57
CA ASP A 43 13.23 -18.36 6.78
C ASP A 43 13.16 -18.91 5.35
N ASP A 44 12.02 -19.50 4.95
CA ASP A 44 11.83 -20.01 3.59
C ASP A 44 11.60 -18.87 2.59
N GLU A 45 12.65 -18.52 1.84
CA GLU A 45 12.62 -17.48 0.83
C GLU A 45 11.53 -17.72 -0.25
N MET A 46 11.30 -18.97 -0.65
CA MET A 46 10.26 -19.28 -1.65
C MET A 46 8.86 -19.04 -1.09
N ALA A 47 8.64 -19.38 0.18
CA ALA A 47 7.38 -19.09 0.86
C ALA A 47 7.13 -17.58 0.98
N LEU A 48 8.16 -16.78 1.28
CA LEU A 48 8.08 -15.32 1.32
C LEU A 48 7.75 -14.71 -0.05
N VAL A 49 8.45 -15.14 -1.11
CA VAL A 49 8.15 -14.70 -2.48
C VAL A 49 6.71 -15.05 -2.88
N GLY A 50 6.27 -16.28 -2.60
CA GLY A 50 4.91 -16.73 -2.87
C GLY A 50 3.85 -15.88 -2.14
N ARG A 51 4.10 -15.51 -0.88
CA ARG A 51 3.23 -14.61 -0.12
C ARG A 51 3.16 -13.22 -0.76
N ILE A 52 4.30 -12.64 -1.14
CA ILE A 52 4.35 -11.31 -1.78
C ILE A 52 3.56 -11.32 -3.09
N THR A 53 3.72 -12.36 -3.92
CA THR A 53 2.98 -12.52 -5.17
C THR A 53 1.48 -12.62 -4.92
N ARG A 54 1.03 -13.50 -4.01
CA ARG A 54 -0.40 -13.62 -3.66
C ARG A 54 -0.97 -12.32 -3.10
N PHE A 55 -0.24 -11.64 -2.23
CA PHE A 55 -0.65 -10.35 -1.69
C PHE A 55 -0.88 -9.33 -2.81
N ARG A 56 0.06 -9.23 -3.76
CA ARG A 56 -0.03 -8.31 -4.89
C ARG A 56 -1.26 -8.58 -5.76
N GLU A 57 -1.57 -9.84 -6.01
CA GLU A 57 -2.72 -10.27 -6.81
C GLU A 57 -4.03 -10.01 -6.08
N GLN A 58 -4.17 -10.49 -4.83
CA GLN A 58 -5.41 -10.42 -4.07
C GLN A 58 -5.86 -8.98 -3.80
N THR A 59 -4.91 -8.07 -3.57
CA THR A 59 -5.24 -6.66 -3.27
C THR A 59 -5.19 -5.76 -4.52
N ARG A 60 -4.96 -6.30 -5.72
CA ARG A 60 -4.77 -5.51 -6.96
C ARG A 60 -5.93 -4.57 -7.25
N GLU A 61 -7.14 -5.11 -7.33
CA GLU A 61 -8.34 -4.35 -7.70
C GLU A 61 -8.65 -3.27 -6.67
N GLU A 62 -8.48 -3.58 -5.38
CA GLU A 62 -8.66 -2.62 -4.29
C GLU A 62 -7.64 -1.47 -4.39
N ARG A 63 -6.35 -1.77 -4.64
CA ARG A 63 -5.31 -0.75 -4.85
C ARG A 63 -5.58 0.12 -6.07
N ILE A 64 -5.99 -0.46 -7.20
CA ILE A 64 -6.39 0.30 -8.39
C ILE A 64 -7.59 1.20 -8.06
N GLY A 65 -8.59 0.67 -7.35
CA GLY A 65 -9.76 1.43 -6.93
C GLY A 65 -9.44 2.60 -6.00
N VAL A 66 -8.37 2.52 -5.19
CA VAL A 66 -7.86 3.69 -4.45
C VAL A 66 -7.36 4.75 -5.43
N GLY A 67 -6.50 4.39 -6.39
CA GLY A 67 -5.97 5.33 -7.39
C GLY A 67 -7.05 6.01 -8.25
N LEU A 68 -8.08 5.28 -8.65
CA LEU A 68 -9.18 5.83 -9.47
C LEU A 68 -10.11 6.79 -8.71
N ARG A 69 -10.09 6.79 -7.38
CA ARG A 69 -10.90 7.71 -6.54
C ARG A 69 -10.16 8.98 -6.15
N LEU A 70 -8.89 9.10 -6.53
CA LEU A 70 -8.04 10.28 -6.29
C LEU A 70 -8.21 11.37 -7.36
N SER A 71 -8.90 11.09 -8.46
CA SER A 71 -9.23 12.05 -9.54
C SER A 71 -10.42 12.92 -9.21
#